data_AF-A0A535IKK4-F1
#
_entry.id   AF-A0A535IKK4-F1
#
_cell.length_a   1.000
_cell.length_b   1.000
_cell.length_c   1.000
_cell.angle_alpha   90.00
_cell.angle_beta   90.00
_cell.angle_gamma   90.00
#
_symmetry.space_group_name_H-M   'P 1'
#
loop_
_entity.id
_entity.type
_entity.pdbx_description
1 polymer ?
#
loop_
_entity_poly.entity_id
_entity_poly.type
_entity_poly.pdbx_seq_one_letter_code
_entity_poly.pdbx_strand_id
1 'polypeptide(L)'
;RWAMPALILLAVWKNFGFNMIVFLAGLQSIPERLYEAARLDGASVAQQFRHVTLRMLAPTFLFVAVITMIGYFQLFAEPYVMTQGGPANSTLSVVLLMY
;
A
#
# COMPACT_ATOMS: atom_id res chain seq x y z
N ARG A 1 -6.05 21.19 -14.74
CA ARG A 1 -6.23 19.83 -15.31
C ARG A 1 -5.09 18.87 -14.96
N TRP A 2 -3.89 19.34 -14.58
CA TRP A 2 -2.77 18.50 -14.13
C TRP A 2 -2.65 18.33 -12.60
N ALA A 3 -3.45 19.06 -11.83
CA ALA A 3 -3.42 19.03 -10.37
C ALA A 3 -3.80 17.65 -9.78
N MET A 4 -4.82 16.98 -10.33
CA MET A 4 -5.28 15.68 -9.83
C MET A 4 -4.23 14.57 -9.99
N PRO A 5 -3.61 14.34 -11.18
CA PRO A 5 -2.52 13.38 -11.31
C PRO A 5 -1.30 13.69 -10.45
N ALA A 6 -0.94 14.98 -10.30
CA ALA A 6 0.21 15.40 -9.49
C ALA A 6 -0.01 15.12 -7.99
N LEU A 7 -1.22 15.39 -7.48
CA LEU A 7 -1.59 15.07 -6.10
C LEU A 7 -1.59 13.55 -5.84
N ILE A 8 -2.09 12.75 -6.79
CA ILE A 8 -2.06 11.29 -6.69
C ILE A 8 -0.61 10.79 -6.65
N LEU A 9 0.27 11.30 -7.51
CA LEU A 9 1.70 10.94 -7.52
C LEU A 9 2.38 11.28 -6.19
N LEU A 10 2.12 12.45 -5.63
CA LEU A 10 2.67 12.87 -4.35
C LEU A 10 2.16 12.01 -3.20
N ALA A 11 0.87 11.65 -3.20
CA ALA A 11 0.28 10.76 -2.21
C ALA A 11 0.88 9.35 -2.29
N VAL A 12 1.07 8.81 -3.50
CA VAL A 12 1.74 7.52 -3.71
C VAL A 12 3.18 7.60 -3.21
N TRP A 13 3.92 8.64 -3.59
CA TRP A 13 5.32 8.85 -3.17
C TRP A 13 5.47 8.90 -1.65
N LYS A 14 4.60 9.65 -0.96
CA LYS A 14 4.60 9.77 0.51
C LYS A 14 4.45 8.40 1.20
N ASN A 15 3.57 7.54 0.68
CA ASN A 15 3.31 6.21 1.25
C ASN A 15 4.33 5.16 0.77
N PHE A 16 5.01 5.40 -0.34
CA PHE A 16 5.95 4.45 -0.96
C PHE A 16 7.13 4.11 -0.04
N GLY A 17 7.70 5.11 0.64
CA GLY A 17 8.86 4.91 1.52
C GLY A 17 8.59 3.96 2.68
N PHE A 18 7.45 4.15 3.37
CA PHE A 18 7.04 3.28 4.47
C PHE A 18 6.75 1.86 3.97
N ASN A 19 5.94 1.74 2.90
CA ASN A 19 5.58 0.44 2.33
C ASN A 19 6.83 -0.33 1.87
N MET A 20 7.82 0.34 1.27
CA MET A 20 9.09 -0.27 0.87
C MET A 20 9.83 -0.89 2.05
N ILE A 21 9.96 -0.18 3.17
CA ILE A 21 10.64 -0.69 4.38
C ILE A 21 9.92 -1.92 4.92
N VAL A 22 8.59 -1.89 4.97
CA VAL A 22 7.78 -3.02 5.42
C VAL A 22 7.95 -4.24 4.51
N PHE A 23 7.96 -4.04 3.19
CA PHE A 23 8.21 -5.12 2.24
C PHE A 23 9.63 -5.68 2.34
N LEU A 24 10.64 -4.83 2.53
CA LEU A 24 12.02 -5.26 2.75
C LEU A 24 12.17 -6.07 4.05
N ALA A 25 11.56 -5.63 5.14
CA ALA A 25 11.54 -6.38 6.39
C ALA A 25 10.84 -7.75 6.20
N GLY A 26 9.72 -7.76 5.47
CA GLY A 26 9.02 -8.99 5.09
C GLY A 26 9.89 -9.94 4.28
N LEU A 27 10.63 -9.43 3.29
CA LEU A 27 11.58 -10.22 2.49
C LEU A 27 12.74 -10.77 3.32
N GLN A 28 13.31 -9.96 4.22
CA GLN A 28 14.40 -10.37 5.11
C GLN A 28 13.96 -11.43 6.13
N SER A 29 12.67 -11.47 6.47
CA SER A 29 12.12 -12.49 7.37
C SER A 29 12.05 -13.90 6.75
N ILE A 30 12.19 -14.02 5.43
CA ILE A 30 12.11 -15.29 4.71
C ILE A 30 13.40 -16.10 4.95
N PRO A 31 13.33 -17.28 5.59
CA PRO A 31 14.51 -18.10 5.82
C PRO A 31 15.15 -18.60 4.52
N GLU A 32 16.47 -18.41 4.35
CA GLU A 32 17.21 -18.84 3.17
C GLU A 32 17.09 -20.35 2.88
N ARG A 33 16.98 -21.17 3.93
CA ARG A 33 16.73 -22.63 3.86
C ARG A 33 15.55 -23.03 2.97
N LEU A 34 14.53 -22.18 2.84
CA LEU A 34 13.38 -22.48 1.97
C LEU A 34 13.75 -22.35 0.48
N TYR A 35 14.62 -21.41 0.15
CA TYR A 35 15.17 -21.29 -1.20
C TYR A 35 16.15 -22.41 -1.51
N GLU A 36 16.97 -22.82 -0.54
CA GLU A 36 17.86 -23.98 -0.68
C GLU A 36 17.08 -25.28 -0.90
N ALA A 37 16.05 -25.54 -0.09
CA ALA A 37 15.17 -26.69 -0.27
C ALA A 37 14.49 -26.66 -1.65
N ALA A 38 13.94 -25.52 -2.06
CA ALA A 38 13.33 -25.39 -3.38
C ALA A 38 14.33 -25.61 -4.53
N ARG A 39 15.61 -25.23 -4.36
CA ARG A 39 16.67 -25.51 -5.34
C ARG A 39 17.01 -27.00 -5.39
N LEU A 40 17.09 -27.66 -4.24
CA LEU A 40 17.32 -29.11 -4.16
C LEU A 40 16.16 -29.89 -4.80
N ASP A 41 14.92 -29.40 -4.65
CA ASP A 41 13.71 -29.94 -5.30
C ASP A 41 13.62 -29.61 -6.80
N GLY A 42 14.61 -28.93 -7.37
CA GLY A 42 14.65 -28.59 -8.80
C GLY A 42 13.73 -27.45 -9.22
N ALA A 43 13.24 -26.63 -8.28
CA ALA A 43 12.37 -25.51 -8.60
C ALA A 43 13.13 -24.41 -9.36
N SER A 44 12.57 -23.97 -10.49
CA SER A 44 13.03 -22.80 -11.24
C SER A 44 12.87 -21.50 -10.46
N VAL A 45 13.59 -20.45 -10.86
CA VAL A 45 13.53 -19.13 -10.20
C VAL A 45 12.10 -18.55 -10.14
N ALA A 46 11.31 -18.73 -11.21
CA ALA A 46 9.92 -18.27 -11.23
C ALA A 46 9.02 -19.07 -10.25
N GLN A 47 9.29 -20.37 -10.08
CA GLN A 47 8.58 -21.20 -9.10
C GLN A 47 8.98 -20.82 -7.67
N GLN A 48 10.26 -20.56 -7.42
CA GLN A 48 10.75 -20.06 -6.12
C GLN A 48 10.09 -18.72 -5.76
N PHE A 49 10.02 -17.77 -6.70
CA PHE A 49 9.35 -16.49 -6.48
C PHE A 49 7.87 -16.65 -6.13
N ARG A 50 7.11 -17.46 -6.88
CA ARG A 50 5.66 -17.62 -6.64
C ARG A 50 5.33 -18.46 -5.40
N HIS A 51 6.09 -19.53 -5.14
CA HIS A 51 5.76 -20.48 -4.08
C HIS A 51 6.46 -20.20 -2.75
N VAL A 52 7.65 -19.59 -2.78
CA VAL A 52 8.39 -19.18 -1.58
C VAL A 52 8.14 -17.70 -1.30
N THR A 53 8.64 -16.82 -2.17
CA THR A 53 8.65 -15.37 -1.91
C THR A 53 7.24 -14.79 -1.76
N LEU A 54 6.38 -14.98 -2.77
CA LEU A 54 5.03 -14.41 -2.79
C LEU A 54 4.13 -15.00 -1.69
N ARG A 55 4.25 -16.31 -1.45
CA ARG A 55 3.44 -17.00 -0.42
C ARG A 55 3.84 -16.58 1.00
N MET A 56 5.12 -16.35 1.23
CA MET A 56 5.60 -15.85 2.52
C MET A 56 5.40 -14.37 2.73
N LEU A 57 5.35 -13.58 1.65
CA LEU A 57 5.00 -12.17 1.71
C LEU A 57 3.50 -11.91 1.84
N ALA A 58 2.63 -12.89 1.60
CA ALA A 58 1.17 -12.75 1.73
C ALA A 58 0.70 -12.05 3.03
N PRO A 59 1.19 -12.43 4.24
CA PRO A 59 0.87 -11.71 5.46
C PRO A 59 1.35 -10.24 5.46
N THR A 60 2.53 -9.96 4.90
CA THR A 60 3.04 -8.59 4.75
C THR A 60 2.17 -7.77 3.80
N PHE A 61 1.71 -8.34 2.69
CA PHE A 61 0.76 -7.70 1.79
C PHE A 61 -0.55 -7.35 2.50
N LEU A 62 -1.08 -8.28 3.31
CA LEU A 62 -2.31 -8.05 4.08
C LEU A 62 -2.11 -6.91 5.08
N PHE A 63 -0.99 -6.91 5.81
CA PHE A 63 -0.64 -5.84 6.75
C PHE A 63 -0.56 -4.48 6.05
N VAL A 64 0.19 -4.38 4.96
CA VAL A 64 0.33 -3.14 4.18
C VAL A 64 -1.04 -2.69 3.65
N ALA A 65 -1.85 -3.61 3.13
CA ALA A 65 -3.19 -3.28 2.62
C ALA A 65 -4.09 -2.71 3.71
N VAL A 66 -4.10 -3.31 4.91
CA VAL A 66 -4.91 -2.83 6.04
C VAL A 66 -4.42 -1.46 6.54
N ILE A 67 -3.11 -1.29 6.75
CA ILE A 67 -2.55 -0.01 7.20
C ILE A 67 -2.79 1.09 6.16
N THR A 68 -2.59 0.78 4.88
CA THR A 68 -2.83 1.73 3.79
C THR A 68 -4.32 2.07 3.68
N MET A 69 -5.22 1.09 3.85
CA MET A 69 -6.67 1.32 3.89
C MET A 69 -7.06 2.23 5.05
N ILE A 70 -6.55 1.98 6.27
CA ILE A 70 -6.75 2.83 7.44
C ILE A 70 -6.21 4.25 7.16
N GLY A 71 -5.02 4.35 6.56
CA GLY A 71 -4.42 5.60 6.13
C GLY A 71 -5.33 6.36 5.18
N TYR A 72 -5.88 5.71 4.14
CA TYR A 72 -6.82 6.35 3.21
C TYR A 72 -8.13 6.78 3.88
N PHE A 73 -8.65 6.02 4.84
CA PHE A 73 -9.82 6.43 5.63
C PHE A 73 -9.51 7.65 6.52
N GLN A 74 -8.31 7.75 7.09
CA GLN A 74 -7.86 8.93 7.84
C GLN A 74 -7.54 10.13 6.92
N LEU A 75 -7.09 9.86 5.69
CA LEU A 75 -6.76 10.87 4.65
C LEU A 75 -8.00 11.55 4.06
N PHE A 76 -9.23 11.09 4.33
CA PHE A 76 -10.45 11.85 4.00
C PHE A 76 -10.46 13.26 4.63
N ALA A 77 -9.62 13.52 5.66
CA ALA A 77 -9.41 14.83 6.23
C ALA A 77 -8.40 15.72 5.45
N GLU A 78 -7.47 15.16 4.67
CA GLU A 78 -6.42 15.95 3.99
C GLU A 78 -6.96 16.87 2.86
N PRO A 79 -7.98 16.49 2.05
CA PRO A 79 -8.61 17.41 1.12
C PRO A 79 -9.30 18.59 1.83
N TYR A 80 -9.82 18.39 3.04
CA TYR A 80 -10.49 19.45 3.81
C TYR A 80 -9.50 20.52 4.30
N VAL A 81 -8.30 20.11 4.71
CA VAL A 81 -7.23 21.04 5.15
C VAL A 81 -6.54 21.73 3.96
N MET A 82 -6.38 21.04 2.83
CA MET A 82 -5.71 21.62 1.65
C MET A 82 -6.60 22.49 0.76
N THR A 83 -7.93 22.37 0.81
CA THR A 83 -8.83 23.13 -0.09
C THR A 83 -9.49 24.37 0.53
N GLN A 84 -9.35 24.60 1.85
CA GLN A 84 -9.95 25.76 2.55
C GLN A 84 -11.40 26.10 2.11
N GLY A 85 -12.19 25.11 1.69
CA GLY A 85 -13.58 25.33 1.28
C GLY A 85 -13.83 26.11 -0.03
N GLY A 86 -13.24 25.75 -1.19
CA GLY A 86 -13.84 26.18 -2.46
C GLY A 86 -13.23 25.65 -3.78
N PRO A 87 -13.96 25.68 -4.91
CA PRO A 87 -15.35 26.12 -5.13
C PRO A 87 -16.27 24.99 -5.60
N ALA A 88 -17.56 25.13 -5.28
CA ALA A 88 -18.68 24.34 -5.77
C ALA A 88 -18.87 22.94 -5.15
N ASN A 89 -19.40 22.91 -3.91
CA ASN A 89 -20.63 22.20 -3.49
C ASN A 89 -20.95 20.81 -4.09
N SER A 90 -19.98 20.03 -4.59
CA SER A 90 -20.20 18.75 -5.26
C SER A 90 -19.68 17.55 -4.48
N THR A 91 -19.04 17.79 -3.33
CA THR A 91 -18.59 16.78 -2.37
C THR A 91 -19.31 16.90 -1.03
N LEU A 92 -20.59 17.27 -1.05
CA LEU A 92 -21.47 17.09 0.11
C LEU A 92 -21.80 15.60 0.20
N SER A 93 -20.94 14.85 0.88
CA SER A 93 -21.34 13.58 1.48
C SER A 93 -22.46 13.85 2.49
N VAL A 94 -23.38 12.89 2.61
CA VAL A 94 -24.64 12.93 3.39
C VAL A 94 -24.47 13.36 4.87
N VAL A 95 -23.24 13.48 5.35
CA VAL A 95 -22.88 13.87 6.72
C VAL A 95 -23.24 15.32 7.06
N LEU A 96 -23.37 16.23 6.09
CA LEU A 96 -23.76 17.63 6.35
C LEU A 96 -25.28 17.89 6.46
N LEU A 97 -26.13 16.86 6.32
CA LEU A 97 -27.59 16.99 6.54
C LEU A 97 -28.01 16.64 7.98
N MET A 98 -27.10 16.16 8.80
CA MET A 98 -27.35 15.77 10.20
C MET A 98 -26.96 16.85 11.22
N TYR A 99 -26.55 18.04 10.76
CA TYR A 99 -26.35 19.24 11.57
C TYR A 99 -27.16 20.39 10.98
#